data_AF-A0A2N2DQN0-F1
#
_entry.id   AF-A0A2N2DQN0-F1
#
_cell.length_a   1.000
_cell.length_b   1.000
_cell.length_c   1.000
_cell.angle_alpha   90.00
_cell.angle_beta   90.00
_cell.angle_gamma   90.00
#
_symmetry.space_group_name_H-M   'P 1'
#
loop_
_entity.id
_entity.type
_entity.pdbx_description
1 polymer ?
#
loop_
_entity_poly.entity_id
_entity_poly.type
_entity_poly.pdbx_seq_one_letter_code
_entity_poly.pdbx_strand_id
1 'polypeptide(L)'
;MYIFDQRITIEDRPVLDHYLTSFEYKASGLTFTSLYMWRNINHFSWEVIGDYLCIAGISHLELENEEVFLFPPLTKTGTYDSEGLRKTILEAKRIFEEKGQKFLLRLMPFHMVDILKTAFPKELRFIDDRP
;
A
#
# COMPACT_ATOMS: atom_id res chain seq x y z
N MET A 1 -4.17 6.02 -14.83
CA MET A 1 -2.76 5.56 -14.94
C MET A 1 -2.53 4.46 -13.92
N TYR A 2 -1.62 3.50 -14.15
CA TYR A 2 -1.29 2.45 -13.19
C TYR A 2 0.18 2.55 -12.75
N ILE A 3 0.42 2.39 -11.44
CA ILE A 3 1.78 2.42 -10.89
C ILE A 3 2.48 1.10 -11.14
N PHE A 4 1.83 -0.01 -10.81
CA PHE A 4 2.35 -1.34 -11.05
C PHE A 4 1.67 -1.98 -12.26
N ASP A 5 2.32 -2.98 -12.84
CA ASP A 5 1.85 -3.60 -14.08
C ASP A 5 0.68 -4.56 -13.84
N GLN A 6 0.60 -5.19 -12.66
CA GLN A 6 -0.48 -6.14 -12.37
C GLN A 6 -1.75 -5.42 -11.94
N ARG A 7 -2.87 -5.84 -12.54
CA ARG A 7 -4.23 -5.42 -12.19
C ARG A 7 -4.80 -6.44 -11.20
N ILE A 8 -5.82 -6.04 -10.44
CA ILE A 8 -6.55 -6.99 -9.60
C ILE A 8 -7.60 -7.70 -10.46
N THR A 9 -7.52 -9.01 -10.61
CA THR A 9 -8.55 -9.86 -11.20
C THR A 9 -9.10 -10.85 -10.17
N ILE A 10 -10.10 -11.64 -10.56
CA ILE A 10 -10.67 -12.63 -9.65
C ILE A 10 -9.70 -13.80 -9.40
N GLU A 11 -8.87 -14.09 -10.40
CA GLU A 11 -7.83 -15.13 -10.39
C GLU A 11 -6.69 -14.81 -9.42
N ASP A 12 -6.43 -13.52 -9.14
CA ASP A 12 -5.38 -13.09 -8.21
C ASP A 12 -5.73 -13.33 -6.75
N ARG A 13 -7.00 -13.66 -6.45
CA ARG A 13 -7.50 -13.82 -5.09
C ARG A 13 -6.61 -14.71 -4.21
N PRO A 14 -6.16 -15.90 -4.63
CA PRO A 14 -5.33 -16.76 -3.78
C PRO A 14 -4.00 -16.09 -3.37
N VAL A 15 -3.41 -15.30 -4.27
CA VAL A 15 -2.17 -14.58 -3.99
C VAL A 15 -2.45 -13.42 -3.05
N LEU A 16 -3.42 -12.57 -3.37
CA LEU A 16 -3.71 -11.37 -2.58
C LEU A 16 -4.24 -11.71 -1.18
N ASP A 17 -5.16 -12.68 -1.06
CA ASP A 17 -5.73 -13.09 0.24
C ASP A 17 -4.64 -13.62 1.19
N HIS A 18 -3.58 -14.24 0.68
CA HIS A 18 -2.46 -14.69 1.51
C HIS A 18 -1.81 -13.54 2.29
N TYR A 19 -1.62 -12.38 1.64
CA TYR A 19 -1.05 -11.19 2.27
C TYR A 19 -2.09 -10.38 3.07
N LEU A 20 -3.33 -10.30 2.58
CA LEU A 20 -4.41 -9.54 3.23
C LEU A 20 -4.84 -10.17 4.56
N THR A 21 -4.58 -11.46 4.75
CA THR A 21 -4.94 -12.22 5.96
C THR A 21 -3.76 -12.59 6.86
N SER A 22 -2.52 -12.30 6.46
CA SER A 22 -1.32 -12.66 7.22
C SER A 22 -1.14 -11.84 8.50
N PHE A 23 -1.73 -10.64 8.56
CA PHE A 23 -1.60 -9.70 9.67
C PHE A 23 -2.96 -9.06 9.97
N GLU A 24 -3.18 -8.68 11.23
CA GLU A 24 -4.46 -8.14 11.68
C GLU A 24 -4.59 -6.63 11.36
N TYR A 25 -4.66 -6.28 10.06
CA TYR A 25 -4.65 -4.89 9.58
C TYR A 25 -5.81 -4.01 10.09
N LYS A 26 -6.94 -4.61 10.51
CA LYS A 26 -8.14 -3.92 11.03
C LYS A 26 -8.63 -2.77 10.14
N ALA A 27 -8.43 -2.87 8.83
CA ALA A 27 -8.85 -1.86 7.85
C ALA A 27 -9.82 -2.49 6.85
N SER A 28 -11.04 -1.97 6.78
CA SER A 28 -12.09 -2.49 5.88
C SER A 28 -11.71 -2.40 4.40
N GLY A 29 -10.85 -1.45 4.04
CA GLY A 29 -10.30 -1.30 2.69
C GLY A 29 -9.27 -2.37 2.30
N LEU A 30 -8.62 -3.02 3.28
CA LEU A 30 -7.61 -4.05 3.06
C LEU A 30 -8.23 -5.45 3.10
N THR A 31 -9.20 -5.68 2.21
CA THR A 31 -9.76 -7.01 1.95
C THR A 31 -9.86 -7.22 0.44
N PHE A 32 -9.81 -8.47 -0.02
CA PHE A 32 -9.89 -8.75 -1.46
C PHE A 32 -11.21 -8.25 -2.03
N THR A 33 -12.33 -8.45 -1.33
CA THR A 33 -13.64 -7.95 -1.76
C THR A 33 -13.64 -6.44 -1.97
N SER A 34 -13.15 -5.66 -0.99
CA SER A 34 -13.06 -4.20 -1.11
C SER A 34 -12.16 -3.81 -2.29
N LEU A 35 -10.94 -4.33 -2.34
CA LEU A 35 -9.98 -4.02 -3.40
C LEU A 35 -10.54 -4.38 -4.78
N TYR A 36 -11.14 -5.56 -4.92
CA TYR A 36 -11.73 -6.01 -6.18
C TYR A 36 -12.90 -5.13 -6.60
N MET A 37 -13.83 -4.79 -5.70
CA MET A 37 -14.98 -3.95 -6.03
C MET A 37 -14.57 -2.56 -6.53
N TRP A 38 -13.56 -1.95 -5.89
CA TRP A 38 -13.14 -0.57 -6.14
C TRP A 38 -12.00 -0.43 -7.18
N ARG A 39 -11.44 -1.54 -7.67
CA ARG A 39 -10.25 -1.56 -8.54
C ARG A 39 -10.31 -0.69 -9.79
N ASN A 40 -11.49 -0.53 -10.38
CA ASN A 40 -11.65 0.20 -11.63
C ASN A 40 -11.58 1.72 -11.38
N ILE A 41 -12.34 2.23 -10.42
CA ILE A 41 -12.36 3.66 -10.12
C ILE A 41 -11.07 4.12 -9.43
N ASN A 42 -10.50 3.32 -8.53
CA ASN A 42 -9.24 3.65 -7.86
C ASN A 42 -8.00 3.21 -8.65
N HIS A 43 -8.17 2.64 -9.85
CA HIS A 43 -7.06 2.17 -10.67
C HIS A 43 -6.09 1.21 -9.93
N PHE A 44 -6.57 0.41 -8.97
CA PHE A 44 -5.69 -0.40 -8.12
C PHE A 44 -4.80 -1.34 -8.91
N SER A 45 -3.49 -1.18 -8.74
CA SER A 45 -2.44 -2.04 -9.29
C SER A 45 -1.60 -2.62 -8.16
N TRP A 46 -0.96 -3.75 -8.36
CA TRP A 46 -0.16 -4.41 -7.32
C TRP A 46 1.15 -5.03 -7.85
N GLU A 47 2.11 -5.20 -6.96
CA GLU A 47 3.37 -5.89 -7.22
C GLU A 47 3.92 -6.46 -5.91
N VAL A 48 4.65 -7.58 -6.00
CA VAL A 48 5.42 -8.08 -4.87
C VAL A 48 6.83 -7.53 -4.98
N ILE A 49 7.22 -6.70 -4.01
CA ILE A 49 8.55 -6.09 -3.92
C ILE A 49 9.24 -6.69 -2.70
N GLY A 50 10.29 -7.48 -2.92
CA GLY A 50 10.87 -8.31 -1.85
C GLY A 50 9.85 -9.31 -1.31
N ASP A 51 9.65 -9.32 0.00
CA ASP A 51 8.68 -10.20 0.68
C ASP A 51 7.32 -9.54 0.95
N TYR A 52 7.10 -8.33 0.43
CA TYR A 52 5.90 -7.53 0.71
C TYR A 52 5.04 -7.36 -0.54
N LEU A 53 3.73 -7.39 -0.33
CA LEU A 53 2.76 -7.01 -1.35
C LEU A 53 2.52 -5.50 -1.28
N CYS A 54 2.83 -4.82 -2.38
CA CYS A 54 2.59 -3.40 -2.58
C CYS A 54 1.36 -3.19 -3.45
N ILE A 55 0.41 -2.39 -2.95
CA ILE A 55 -0.82 -2.04 -3.67
C ILE A 55 -0.87 -0.53 -3.79
N ALA A 56 -0.99 -0.02 -5.01
CA ALA A 56 -1.10 1.40 -5.30
C ALA A 56 -2.43 1.72 -5.99
N GLY A 57 -2.92 2.94 -5.80
CA GLY A 57 -4.15 3.41 -6.41
C GLY A 57 -4.24 4.93 -6.49
N ILE A 58 -5.33 5.40 -7.07
CA ILE A 58 -5.71 6.80 -7.13
C ILE A 58 -6.69 7.07 -5.99
N SER A 59 -6.37 8.08 -5.18
CA SER A 59 -7.22 8.61 -4.13
C SER A 59 -8.25 9.55 -4.73
N HIS A 60 -9.50 9.38 -4.33
CA HIS A 60 -10.62 10.25 -4.67
C HIS A 60 -11.15 11.00 -3.43
N LEU A 61 -10.32 11.08 -2.38
CA LEU A 61 -10.68 11.76 -1.13
C LEU A 61 -10.65 13.29 -1.28
N GLU A 62 -9.73 13.80 -2.10
CA GLU A 62 -9.65 15.23 -2.41
C GLU A 62 -10.40 15.52 -3.72
N LEU A 63 -11.34 16.46 -3.70
CA LEU A 63 -12.19 16.77 -4.85
C LEU A 63 -11.45 17.47 -6.01
N GLU A 64 -10.29 18.07 -5.72
CA GLU A 64 -9.59 18.95 -6.66
C GLU A 64 -8.38 18.29 -7.34
N ASN A 65 -7.81 17.21 -6.77
CA ASN A 65 -6.63 16.56 -7.32
C ASN A 65 -6.67 15.03 -7.11
N GLU A 66 -6.54 14.28 -8.19
CA GLU A 66 -6.28 12.85 -8.15
C GLU A 66 -4.84 12.61 -7.64
N GLU A 67 -4.71 12.12 -6.41
CA GLU A 67 -3.41 11.76 -5.84
C GLU A 67 -3.19 10.25 -5.93
N VAL A 68 -2.06 9.83 -6.48
CA VAL A 68 -1.63 8.44 -6.39
C VAL A 68 -1.08 8.17 -4.99
N PHE A 69 -1.42 7.02 -4.42
CA PHE A 69 -0.91 6.57 -3.13
C PHE A 69 -0.55 5.09 -3.15
N LEU A 70 0.28 4.70 -2.18
CA LEU A 70 0.55 3.32 -1.79
C LEU A 70 -0.22 3.02 -0.50
N PHE A 71 -0.86 1.85 -0.43
CA PHE A 71 -1.28 1.27 0.84
C PHE A 71 -0.04 0.89 1.69
N PRO A 72 -0.19 0.64 3.01
CA PRO A 72 0.86 -0.02 3.77
C PRO A 72 1.32 -1.30 3.04
N PRO A 73 2.64 -1.53 2.83
CA PRO A 73 3.11 -2.80 2.29
C PRO A 73 2.63 -3.94 3.18
N LEU A 74 2.04 -4.97 2.59
CA LEU A 74 1.45 -6.08 3.32
C LEU A 74 2.49 -7.18 3.48
N THR A 75 2.69 -7.65 4.70
CA THR A 75 3.62 -8.76 4.98
C THR A 75 3.06 -10.09 4.48
N LYS A 76 3.94 -11.01 4.10
CA LYS A 76 3.58 -12.40 3.83
C LYS A 76 3.45 -13.24 5.10
N THR A 77 4.23 -12.93 6.12
CA THR A 77 4.47 -13.81 7.29
C THR A 77 3.73 -13.37 8.54
N GLY A 78 3.00 -12.24 8.49
CA GLY A 78 2.38 -11.63 9.66
C GLY A 78 3.35 -10.87 10.56
N THR A 79 4.62 -10.76 10.16
CA THR A 79 5.64 -9.98 10.87
C THR A 79 6.34 -9.04 9.91
N TYR A 80 6.92 -7.96 10.44
CA TYR A 80 7.63 -6.98 9.64
C TYR A 80 9.11 -6.98 9.99
N ASP A 81 9.95 -7.34 9.02
CA ASP A 81 11.36 -7.03 9.06
C ASP A 81 11.58 -5.55 8.72
N SER A 82 12.32 -4.84 9.57
CA SER A 82 12.47 -3.38 9.44
C SER A 82 13.33 -3.00 8.23
N GLU A 83 14.38 -3.77 7.94
CA GLU A 83 15.26 -3.50 6.81
C GLU A 83 14.56 -3.83 5.47
N GLY A 84 13.90 -4.98 5.41
CA GLY A 84 13.10 -5.41 4.26
C GLY A 84 11.96 -4.45 3.95
N LEU A 85 11.21 -4.01 4.98
CA LEU A 85 10.16 -3.01 4.82
C LEU A 85 10.71 -1.68 4.29
N ARG A 86 11.87 -1.24 4.83
CA ARG A 86 12.53 -0.01 4.36
C ARG A 86 12.91 -0.10 2.88
N LYS A 87 13.59 -1.19 2.48
CA LYS A 87 13.98 -1.42 1.08
C LYS A 87 12.77 -1.44 0.15
N THR A 88 11.69 -2.11 0.57
CA THR A 88 10.42 -2.19 -0.16
C THR A 88 9.81 -0.81 -0.40
N ILE A 89 9.72 0.02 0.66
CA ILE A 89 9.14 1.36 0.55
C ILE A 89 9.99 2.29 -0.32
N LEU A 90 11.32 2.21 -0.20
CA LEU A 90 12.22 3.00 -1.03
C LEU A 90 12.15 2.60 -2.50
N GLU A 91 11.99 1.31 -2.79
CA GLU A 91 11.81 0.81 -4.15
C GLU A 91 10.46 1.22 -4.74
N ALA A 92 9.37 1.09 -3.96
CA ALA A 92 8.07 1.62 -4.37
C ALA A 92 8.15 3.14 -4.63
N LYS A 93 8.86 3.90 -3.78
CA LYS A 93 9.10 5.33 -3.99
C LYS A 93 9.82 5.60 -5.32
N ARG A 94 10.88 4.84 -5.64
CA ARG A 94 11.60 4.95 -6.92
C ARG A 94 10.64 4.74 -8.11
N ILE A 95 9.80 3.71 -8.05
CA ILE A 95 8.81 3.41 -9.11
C ILE A 95 7.80 4.55 -9.29
N PHE A 96 7.31 5.14 -8.19
CA PHE A 96 6.43 6.32 -8.27
C PHE A 96 7.14 7.50 -8.96
N GLU A 97 8.36 7.81 -8.53
CA GLU A 97 9.14 8.95 -9.04
C GLU A 97 9.50 8.78 -10.53
N GLU A 98 9.83 7.57 -10.97
CA GLU A 98 10.07 7.26 -12.40
C GLU A 98 8.83 7.45 -13.28
N LYS A 99 7.64 7.30 -12.70
CA LYS A 99 6.35 7.59 -13.35
C LYS A 99 5.91 9.05 -13.19
N GLY A 100 6.79 9.91 -12.67
CA GLY A 100 6.52 11.33 -12.45
C GLY A 100 5.50 11.59 -11.34
N GLN A 101 5.28 10.63 -10.44
CA GLN A 101 4.30 10.73 -9.36
C GLN A 101 4.97 11.02 -8.02
N LYS A 102 4.30 11.81 -7.18
CA LYS A 102 4.70 12.00 -5.78
C LYS A 102 4.45 10.70 -5.01
N PHE A 103 5.42 10.27 -4.23
CA PHE A 103 5.25 9.12 -3.34
C PHE A 103 4.47 9.52 -2.09
N LEU A 104 3.33 8.86 -1.86
CA LEU A 104 2.48 9.01 -0.68
C LEU A 104 2.09 7.64 -0.14
N LEU A 105 2.23 7.46 1.17
CA LEU A 105 1.74 6.29 1.89
C LEU A 105 0.47 6.71 2.65
N ARG A 106 -0.69 6.17 2.27
CA ARG A 106 -1.99 6.55 2.84
C ARG A 106 -2.72 5.35 3.44
N LEU A 107 -3.77 5.63 4.21
CA LEU A 107 -4.66 4.63 4.82
C LEU A 107 -3.90 3.66 5.76
N MET A 108 -2.93 4.20 6.51
CA MET A 108 -2.15 3.48 7.50
C MET A 108 -2.98 3.16 8.75
N PRO A 109 -3.17 1.88 9.12
CA PRO A 109 -3.75 1.56 10.41
C PRO A 109 -2.87 2.08 11.56
N PHE A 110 -3.48 2.68 12.59
CA PHE A 110 -2.75 3.30 13.70
C PHE A 110 -1.75 2.36 14.38
N HIS A 111 -2.11 1.10 14.56
CA HIS A 111 -1.24 0.11 15.20
C HIS A 111 -0.03 -0.32 14.34
N MET A 112 0.02 0.09 13.07
CA MET A 112 1.18 -0.13 12.19
C MET A 112 2.16 1.04 12.19
N VAL A 113 1.82 2.18 12.82
CA VAL A 113 2.66 3.38 12.80
C VAL A 113 4.04 3.10 13.41
N ASP A 114 4.11 2.34 14.51
CA ASP A 114 5.39 2.04 15.16
C ASP A 114 6.26 1.07 14.36
N ILE A 115 5.64 0.22 13.52
CA ILE A 115 6.36 -0.62 12.55
C ILE A 115 7.12 0.28 11.56
N LEU A 116 6.46 1.30 11.03
CA LEU A 116 7.10 2.26 10.11
C LEU A 116 8.15 3.14 10.78
N LYS A 117 7.91 3.60 12.02
CA LYS A 117 8.92 4.36 12.77
C LYS A 117 10.19 3.54 13.00
N THR A 118 10.06 2.22 13.16
CA THR A 118 11.21 1.32 13.30
C THR A 118 12.00 1.20 11.99
N ALA A 119 11.31 1.08 10.85
CA ALA A 119 11.95 1.03 9.53
C ALA A 119 12.53 2.38 9.04
N PHE A 120 11.97 3.50 9.50
CA PHE A 120 12.34 4.86 9.12
C PHE A 120 12.48 5.78 10.35
N PRO A 121 13.52 5.57 11.18
CA PRO A 121 13.68 6.31 12.41
C PRO A 121 13.87 7.80 12.14
N LYS A 122 12.86 8.60 12.51
CA LYS A 122 12.83 10.08 12.37
C LYS A 122 12.81 10.62 10.93
N GLU A 123 12.49 9.79 9.95
CA GLU A 123 12.43 10.20 8.54
C GLU A 123 11.00 10.41 8.02
N LEU A 124 9.98 9.96 8.78
CA LEU A 124 8.57 10.05 8.38
C LEU A 124 7.81 11.13 9.16
N ARG A 125 6.92 11.82 8.45
CA ARG A 125 5.89 12.69 9.03
C ARG A 125 4.54 12.00 8.89
N PHE A 126 3.85 11.82 10.01
CA PHE A 126 2.49 11.26 10.05
C PHE A 126 1.48 12.40 10.13
N ILE A 127 0.38 12.27 9.38
CA ILE A 127 -0.71 13.24 9.32
C ILE A 127 -2.00 12.44 9.41
N ASP A 128 -2.86 12.79 10.36
CA ASP A 128 -4.16 12.15 10.53
C ASP A 128 -5.13 12.62 9.45
N ASP A 129 -5.91 11.67 8.90
CA ASP A 129 -6.88 11.92 7.83
C ASP A 129 -8.14 12.64 8.35
N ARG A 130 -8.41 12.57 9.66
CA ARG A 130 -9.47 13.31 10.35
C ARG A 130 -8.94 13.88 11.68
N PRO A 131 -9.15 15.19 11.96
CA PRO A 131 -8.71 15.82 13.20
C PRO A 131 -9.48 15.36 14.44
#